data_AF-A0A1C1CKK8-F1
#
_entry.id   AF-A0A1C1CKK8-F1
#
_cell.length_a   1.000
_cell.length_b   1.000
_cell.length_c   1.000
_cell.angle_alpha   90.00
_cell.angle_beta   90.00
_cell.angle_gamma   90.00
#
_symmetry.space_group_name_H-M   'P 1'
#
loop_
_entity.id
_entity.type
_entity.pdbx_description
1 polymer ?
#
loop_
_entity_poly.entity_id
_entity_poly.type
_entity_poly.pdbx_seq_one_letter_code
_entity_poly.pdbx_strand_id
1 'polypeptide(L)'
;MLGIEGLSDASFRGDERWRNAAKWTGCAPWLVLAIGIYSMVEIALGAVWIASLKTDLNFGQVIQPILIPGLAFFNAIPSLHLHVLARINPPRLALWFSTTFSILHFVSSILFLGACVNNNANGPLQRNECPSGTGGNERIWDVMVALQFVSAVLYALVAAMAWKVKRVLESRDERIAQGTEMVSQAEKERRESEARERWKYLSAG
;
A
#
# COMPACT_ATOMS: atom_id res chain seq x y z
N MET A 1 -1.46 -29.90 -1.02
CA MET A 1 -2.44 -29.52 0.02
C MET A 1 -1.95 -28.24 0.67
N LEU A 2 -2.58 -27.09 0.44
CA LEU A 2 -2.32 -25.89 1.24
C LEU A 2 -2.93 -26.16 2.63
N GLY A 3 -2.13 -26.75 3.50
CA GLY A 3 -2.57 -27.25 4.81
C GLY A 3 -3.21 -26.15 5.63
N ILE A 4 -4.36 -26.47 6.23
CA ILE A 4 -5.11 -25.64 7.18
C ILE A 4 -4.23 -25.19 8.37
N GLU A 5 -3.10 -25.86 8.61
CA GLU A 5 -2.07 -25.47 9.59
C GLU A 5 -1.44 -24.08 9.32
N GLY A 6 -1.41 -23.61 8.06
CA GLY A 6 -0.94 -22.25 7.73
C GLY A 6 -1.92 -21.15 8.18
N LEU A 7 -3.20 -21.47 8.35
CA LEU A 7 -4.23 -20.52 8.82
C LEU A 7 -4.28 -20.40 10.34
N SER A 8 -3.74 -21.36 11.10
CA SER A 8 -3.83 -21.33 12.57
C SER A 8 -2.95 -20.25 13.21
N ASP A 9 -1.92 -19.76 12.51
CA ASP A 9 -1.05 -18.70 13.01
C ASP A 9 -1.25 -17.39 12.22
N ALA A 10 -2.38 -16.72 12.47
CA ALA A 10 -2.64 -15.36 11.98
C ALA A 10 -1.90 -14.27 12.79
N SER A 11 -0.76 -14.62 13.44
CA SER A 11 -0.01 -13.61 14.20
C SER A 11 0.59 -12.55 13.29
N PHE A 12 0.59 -11.30 13.78
CA PHE A 12 1.22 -10.15 13.13
C PHE A 12 2.77 -10.21 13.15
N ARG A 13 3.35 -11.40 13.27
CA ARG A 13 4.80 -11.62 13.24
C ARG A 13 5.41 -11.24 11.89
N GLY A 14 4.63 -11.33 10.82
CA GLY A 14 5.05 -10.96 9.48
C GLY A 14 6.02 -11.96 8.84
N ASP A 15 6.53 -11.58 7.66
CA ASP A 15 7.69 -12.23 7.05
C ASP A 15 8.95 -11.94 7.91
N GLU A 16 9.64 -12.98 8.36
CA GLU A 16 10.83 -12.84 9.19
C GLU A 16 11.97 -12.08 8.51
N ARG A 17 12.06 -12.10 7.17
CA ARG A 17 13.05 -11.31 6.41
C ARG A 17 12.92 -9.82 6.70
N TRP A 18 11.70 -9.34 6.94
CA TRP A 18 11.46 -7.95 7.27
C TRP A 18 11.95 -7.62 8.67
N ARG A 19 11.60 -8.44 9.68
CA ARG A 19 12.08 -8.25 11.06
C ARG A 19 13.60 -8.37 11.18
N ASN A 20 14.21 -9.27 10.41
CA ASN A 20 15.66 -9.50 10.42
C ASN A 20 16.43 -8.36 9.73
N ALA A 21 15.80 -7.61 8.82
CA ALA A 21 16.43 -6.45 8.19
C ALA A 21 16.58 -5.26 9.16
N ALA A 22 15.56 -5.01 9.99
CA ALA A 22 15.58 -4.05 11.09
C ALA A 22 14.38 -4.27 12.03
N LYS A 23 14.47 -3.79 13.28
CA LYS A 23 13.36 -3.89 14.24
C LYS A 23 12.08 -3.19 13.75
N TRP A 24 12.23 -1.99 13.18
CA TRP A 24 11.09 -1.16 12.74
C TRP A 24 10.41 -1.70 11.48
N THR A 25 11.13 -2.40 10.59
CA THR A 25 10.54 -3.03 9.40
C THR A 25 9.64 -4.21 9.75
N GLY A 26 9.77 -4.78 10.96
CA GLY A 26 8.82 -5.76 11.50
C GLY A 26 7.42 -5.21 11.76
N CYS A 27 7.23 -3.89 11.82
CA CYS A 27 5.93 -3.26 12.01
C CYS A 27 5.11 -3.13 10.70
N ALA A 28 5.66 -3.55 9.56
CA ALA A 28 4.98 -3.43 8.26
C ALA A 28 3.55 -4.04 8.24
N PRO A 29 3.27 -5.22 8.84
CA PRO A 29 1.91 -5.75 8.87
C PRO A 29 0.90 -4.82 9.58
N TRP A 30 1.33 -4.14 10.64
CA TRP A 30 0.50 -3.18 11.36
C TRP A 30 0.23 -1.92 10.54
N LEU A 31 1.22 -1.42 9.81
CA LEU A 31 1.03 -0.29 8.91
C LEU A 31 0.08 -0.63 7.76
N VAL A 32 0.21 -1.83 7.17
CA VAL A 32 -0.69 -2.28 6.11
C VAL A 32 -2.12 -2.46 6.62
N LEU A 33 -2.30 -2.97 7.85
CA LEU A 33 -3.62 -3.01 8.48
C LEU A 33 -4.20 -1.60 8.68
N ALA A 34 -3.39 -0.66 9.19
CA ALA A 34 -3.81 0.72 9.38
C ALA A 34 -4.25 1.34 8.04
N ILE A 35 -3.46 1.16 6.97
CA ILE A 35 -3.81 1.60 5.61
C ILE A 35 -5.15 0.98 5.16
N GLY A 36 -5.36 -0.32 5.41
CA GLY A 36 -6.62 -0.99 5.11
C GLY A 36 -7.82 -0.33 5.81
N ILE A 37 -7.70 -0.08 7.12
CA ILE A 37 -8.75 0.59 7.90
C ILE A 37 -8.98 2.03 7.41
N TYR A 38 -7.89 2.79 7.18
CA TYR A 38 -7.97 4.15 6.67
C TYR A 38 -8.65 4.21 5.30
N SER A 39 -8.33 3.28 4.39
CA SER A 39 -8.98 3.23 3.07
C SER A 39 -10.49 2.98 3.17
N MET A 40 -10.96 2.17 4.13
CA MET A 40 -12.41 2.00 4.38
C MET A 40 -13.06 3.28 4.87
N VAL A 41 -12.39 4.02 5.77
CA VAL A 41 -12.87 5.31 6.27
C VAL A 41 -12.90 6.36 5.16
N GLU A 42 -11.87 6.41 4.31
CA GLU A 42 -11.81 7.30 3.14
C GLU A 42 -12.96 7.01 2.16
N ILE A 43 -13.24 5.74 1.85
CA ILE A 43 -14.38 5.37 0.98
C ILE A 43 -15.71 5.82 1.59
N ALA A 44 -15.92 5.58 2.89
CA ALA A 44 -17.14 5.96 3.58
C ALA A 44 -17.33 7.50 3.58
N LEU A 45 -16.28 8.25 3.90
CA LEU A 45 -16.32 9.72 3.86
C LEU A 45 -16.49 10.25 2.43
N GLY A 46 -15.86 9.62 1.45
CA GLY A 46 -16.01 9.95 0.04
C GLY A 46 -17.46 9.81 -0.44
N ALA A 47 -18.15 8.75 -0.02
CA ALA A 47 -19.58 8.58 -0.29
C ALA A 47 -20.45 9.67 0.35
N VAL A 48 -20.15 10.06 1.60
CA VAL A 48 -20.86 11.15 2.29
C VAL A 48 -20.59 12.50 1.61
N TRP A 49 -19.35 12.75 1.17
CA TRP A 49 -18.99 13.95 0.43
C TRP A 49 -19.79 14.06 -0.87
N ILE A 50 -19.80 12.99 -1.68
CA ILE A 50 -20.58 12.92 -2.92
C ILE A 50 -22.06 13.18 -2.66
N ALA A 51 -22.63 12.59 -1.60
CA ALA A 51 -24.01 12.84 -1.22
C ALA A 51 -24.28 14.28 -0.75
N SER A 52 -23.25 15.03 -0.35
CA SER A 52 -23.36 16.42 0.07
C SER A 52 -23.28 17.43 -1.08
N LEU A 53 -22.89 17.00 -2.28
CA LEU A 53 -22.72 17.88 -3.44
C LEU A 53 -24.08 18.42 -3.92
N LYS A 54 -24.09 19.70 -4.34
CA LYS A 54 -25.28 20.34 -4.91
C LYS A 54 -25.23 20.44 -6.44
N THR A 55 -24.08 20.14 -7.02
CA THR A 55 -23.86 20.11 -8.47
C THR A 55 -24.09 18.72 -9.04
N ASP A 56 -24.36 18.63 -10.34
CA ASP A 56 -24.34 17.36 -11.05
C ASP A 56 -22.98 16.67 -10.91
N LEU A 57 -23.02 15.37 -10.63
CA LEU A 57 -21.84 14.53 -10.47
C LEU A 57 -21.04 14.47 -11.78
N ASN A 58 -19.79 14.92 -11.74
CA ASN A 58 -18.84 14.67 -12.82
C ASN A 58 -17.92 13.49 -12.47
N PHE A 59 -17.20 12.97 -13.48
CA PHE A 59 -16.34 11.82 -13.29
C PHE A 59 -15.18 12.07 -12.30
N GLY A 60 -14.62 13.29 -12.28
CA GLY A 60 -13.55 13.69 -11.36
C GLY A 60 -13.96 13.59 -9.89
N GLN A 61 -15.17 14.06 -9.60
CA GLN A 61 -15.80 14.03 -8.27
C GLN A 61 -16.05 12.63 -7.72
N VAL A 62 -15.95 11.58 -8.54
CA VAL A 62 -16.09 10.18 -8.11
C VAL A 62 -14.72 9.50 -7.96
N ILE A 63 -13.79 9.77 -8.87
CA ILE A 63 -12.48 9.09 -8.90
C ILE A 63 -11.71 9.29 -7.59
N GLN A 64 -11.56 10.53 -7.15
CA GLN A 64 -10.71 10.82 -6.01
C GLN A 64 -11.30 10.33 -4.66
N PRO A 65 -12.59 10.57 -4.34
CA PRO A 65 -13.18 10.08 -3.09
C PRO A 65 -13.37 8.57 -3.02
N ILE A 66 -13.60 7.90 -4.16
CA ILE A 66 -14.01 6.49 -4.17
C ILE A 66 -12.97 5.60 -4.86
N LEU A 67 -12.59 5.92 -6.10
CA LEU A 67 -11.75 5.01 -6.90
C LEU A 67 -10.34 4.89 -6.32
N ILE A 68 -9.70 6.00 -5.94
CA ILE A 68 -8.35 5.98 -5.38
C ILE A 68 -8.31 5.22 -4.04
N PRO A 69 -9.15 5.55 -3.03
CA PRO A 69 -9.28 4.75 -1.81
C PRO A 69 -9.67 3.29 -2.07
N GLY A 70 -10.51 3.03 -3.07
CA GLY A 70 -10.85 1.67 -3.51
C GLY A 70 -9.63 0.89 -4.00
N LEU A 71 -8.80 1.49 -4.85
CA LEU A 71 -7.54 0.87 -5.30
C LEU A 71 -6.56 0.66 -4.15
N ALA A 72 -6.50 1.61 -3.20
CA ALA A 72 -5.70 1.47 -1.99
C ALA A 72 -6.17 0.29 -1.14
N PHE A 73 -7.49 0.12 -0.96
CA PHE A 73 -8.09 -1.03 -0.29
C PHE A 73 -7.78 -2.35 -1.00
N PHE A 74 -7.96 -2.41 -2.32
CA PHE A 74 -7.64 -3.60 -3.13
C PHE A 74 -6.15 -3.92 -3.19
N ASN A 75 -5.27 -2.98 -2.87
CA ASN A 75 -3.86 -3.23 -2.66
C ASN A 75 -3.55 -3.68 -1.21
N ALA A 76 -4.24 -3.08 -0.22
CA ALA A 76 -4.03 -3.37 1.20
C ALA A 76 -4.43 -4.80 1.56
N ILE A 77 -5.54 -5.34 1.03
CA ILE A 77 -6.01 -6.69 1.36
C ILE A 77 -5.03 -7.78 0.90
N PRO A 78 -4.60 -7.84 -0.38
CA PRO A 78 -3.56 -8.79 -0.80
C PRO A 78 -2.23 -8.55 -0.09
N SER A 79 -1.86 -7.29 0.16
CA SER A 79 -0.63 -6.97 0.92
C SER A 79 -0.68 -7.51 2.35
N LEU A 80 -1.82 -7.38 3.03
CA LEU A 80 -2.03 -7.92 4.38
C LEU A 80 -1.97 -9.44 4.36
N HIS A 81 -2.58 -10.07 3.34
CA HIS A 81 -2.47 -11.52 3.13
C HIS A 81 -1.01 -11.95 2.96
N LEU A 82 -0.23 -11.23 2.14
CA LEU A 82 1.19 -11.52 1.93
C LEU A 82 2.06 -11.30 3.17
N HIS A 83 1.71 -10.33 4.01
CA HIS A 83 2.42 -10.06 5.25
C HIS A 83 2.07 -11.04 6.37
N VAL A 84 0.78 -11.32 6.61
CA VAL A 84 0.31 -12.03 7.81
C VAL A 84 0.11 -13.52 7.54
N LEU A 85 -0.58 -13.86 6.45
CA LEU A 85 -1.02 -15.23 6.17
C LEU A 85 0.04 -16.00 5.37
N ALA A 86 0.42 -15.48 4.20
CA ALA A 86 1.39 -16.15 3.34
C ALA A 86 2.84 -15.91 3.80
N ARG A 87 3.12 -14.81 4.51
CA ARG A 87 4.44 -14.43 5.06
C ARG A 87 5.59 -14.44 4.03
N ILE A 88 5.28 -14.20 2.76
CA ILE A 88 6.21 -14.25 1.63
C ILE A 88 6.34 -12.91 0.91
N ASN A 89 5.98 -11.78 1.54
CA ASN A 89 5.87 -10.50 0.85
C ASN A 89 7.19 -10.11 0.13
N PRO A 90 7.21 -10.07 -1.22
CA PRO A 90 8.39 -9.66 -1.95
C PRO A 90 8.62 -8.15 -1.80
N PRO A 91 9.79 -7.70 -1.28
CA PRO A 91 10.03 -6.29 -1.00
C PRO A 91 10.02 -5.42 -2.25
N ARG A 92 10.34 -5.97 -3.43
CA ARG A 92 10.25 -5.24 -4.70
C ARG A 92 8.82 -4.84 -5.05
N LEU A 93 7.87 -5.74 -4.84
CA LEU A 93 6.45 -5.50 -5.11
C LEU A 93 5.89 -4.48 -4.10
N ALA A 94 6.19 -4.71 -2.81
CA ALA A 94 5.81 -3.79 -1.74
C ALA A 94 6.34 -2.37 -1.98
N LEU A 95 7.61 -2.25 -2.39
CA LEU A 95 8.23 -0.97 -2.73
C LEU A 95 7.51 -0.31 -3.91
N TRP A 96 7.26 -1.05 -4.99
CA TRP A 96 6.66 -0.48 -6.20
C TRP A 96 5.25 0.04 -5.95
N PHE A 97 4.36 -0.80 -5.39
CA PHE A 97 2.99 -0.36 -5.09
C PHE A 97 2.96 0.76 -4.04
N SER A 98 3.70 0.64 -2.95
CA SER A 98 3.67 1.65 -1.89
C SER A 98 4.25 2.99 -2.36
N THR A 99 5.29 2.98 -3.19
CA THR A 99 5.83 4.22 -3.75
C THR A 99 4.83 4.87 -4.70
N THR A 100 4.20 4.09 -5.59
CA THR A 100 3.20 4.61 -6.52
C THR A 100 2.01 5.23 -5.77
N PHE A 101 1.43 4.52 -4.80
CA PHE A 101 0.33 5.06 -4.00
C PHE A 101 0.74 6.28 -3.19
N SER A 102 1.93 6.27 -2.57
CA SER A 102 2.44 7.42 -1.83
C SER A 102 2.52 8.67 -2.71
N ILE A 103 3.09 8.56 -3.91
CA ILE A 103 3.20 9.68 -4.85
C ILE A 103 1.81 10.14 -5.30
N LEU A 104 0.92 9.22 -5.66
CA LEU A 104 -0.43 9.57 -6.11
C LEU A 104 -1.21 10.32 -5.03
N HIS A 105 -1.21 9.83 -3.79
CA HIS A 105 -1.87 10.50 -2.67
C HIS A 105 -1.22 11.85 -2.37
N PHE A 106 0.12 11.92 -2.34
CA PHE A 106 0.84 13.16 -2.03
C PHE A 106 0.60 14.25 -3.07
N VAL A 107 0.84 13.97 -4.36
CA VAL A 107 0.65 14.93 -5.45
C VAL A 107 -0.79 15.41 -5.47
N SER A 108 -1.74 14.49 -5.31
CA SER A 108 -3.15 14.81 -5.31
C SER A 108 -3.54 15.70 -4.13
N SER A 109 -3.12 15.40 -2.88
CA SER A 109 -3.36 16.27 -1.73
C SER A 109 -2.80 17.68 -1.94
N ILE A 110 -1.59 17.81 -2.51
CA ILE A 110 -0.98 19.12 -2.80
C ILE A 110 -1.79 19.88 -3.86
N LEU A 111 -2.24 19.21 -4.93
CA LEU A 111 -3.07 19.84 -5.95
C LEU A 111 -4.40 20.33 -5.38
N PHE A 112 -5.05 19.56 -4.50
CA PHE A 112 -6.31 19.95 -3.87
C PHE A 112 -6.16 21.12 -2.91
N LEU A 113 -5.15 21.08 -2.05
CA LEU A 113 -4.82 22.21 -1.18
C LEU A 113 -4.51 23.45 -2.02
N GLY A 114 -3.62 23.34 -3.01
CA GLY A 114 -3.22 24.47 -3.85
C GLY A 114 -4.37 25.08 -4.66
N ALA A 115 -5.28 24.26 -5.17
CA ALA A 115 -6.40 24.71 -5.99
C ALA A 115 -7.52 25.39 -5.17
N CYS A 116 -7.70 25.01 -3.90
CA CYS A 116 -8.80 25.49 -3.07
C CYS A 116 -8.39 26.58 -2.05
N VAL A 117 -7.11 26.95 -1.95
CA VAL A 117 -6.63 28.03 -1.05
C VAL A 117 -7.14 29.42 -1.45
N ASN A 118 -7.42 29.68 -2.73
CA ASN A 118 -7.89 30.98 -3.21
C ASN A 118 -9.30 30.90 -3.81
N ASN A 119 -10.31 31.36 -3.06
CA ASN A 119 -11.72 31.37 -3.48
C ASN A 119 -12.02 32.22 -4.74
N ASN A 120 -11.05 33.00 -5.23
CA ASN A 120 -11.22 33.85 -6.42
C ASN A 120 -10.71 33.22 -7.73
N ALA A 121 -10.10 32.03 -7.71
CA ALA A 121 -9.68 31.38 -8.95
C ALA A 121 -10.89 30.71 -9.66
N ASN A 122 -10.97 30.89 -10.98
CA ASN A 122 -12.07 30.36 -11.82
C ASN A 122 -11.61 29.11 -12.60
N GLY A 123 -10.65 28.36 -12.05
CA GLY A 123 -10.08 27.19 -12.72
C GLY A 123 -11.07 26.02 -12.80
N PRO A 124 -10.92 25.13 -13.79
CA PRO A 124 -11.79 23.95 -13.93
C PRO A 124 -11.72 23.04 -12.69
N LEU A 125 -10.54 22.90 -12.08
CA LEU A 125 -10.36 22.10 -10.86
C LEU A 125 -11.13 22.69 -9.67
N GLN A 126 -11.11 24.01 -9.51
CA GLN A 126 -11.80 24.68 -8.41
C GLN A 126 -13.32 24.59 -8.53
N ARG A 127 -13.85 24.79 -9.75
CA ARG A 127 -15.28 24.64 -10.02
C ARG A 127 -15.76 23.21 -9.77
N ASN A 128 -14.94 22.21 -10.10
CA ASN A 128 -15.36 20.81 -10.09
C ASN A 128 -15.09 20.10 -8.77
N GLU A 129 -14.08 20.51 -7.99
CA GLU A 129 -13.62 19.73 -6.83
C GLU A 129 -13.60 20.51 -5.50
N CYS A 130 -13.51 21.84 -5.53
CA CYS A 130 -13.49 22.62 -4.29
C CYS A 130 -14.91 22.79 -3.72
N PRO A 131 -15.07 22.80 -2.38
CA PRO A 131 -16.37 23.01 -1.74
C PRO A 131 -17.10 24.29 -2.17
N SER A 132 -16.36 25.37 -2.41
CA SER A 132 -16.91 26.64 -2.89
C SER A 132 -17.49 26.54 -4.31
N GLY A 133 -16.94 25.65 -5.16
CA GLY A 133 -17.43 25.41 -6.52
C GLY A 133 -18.59 24.40 -6.58
N THR A 134 -18.55 23.36 -5.74
CA THR A 134 -19.52 22.25 -5.78
C THR A 134 -20.70 22.41 -4.81
N GLY A 135 -20.59 23.33 -3.85
CA GLY A 135 -21.58 23.53 -2.79
C GLY A 135 -21.61 22.40 -1.75
N GLY A 136 -20.61 21.52 -1.75
CA GLY A 136 -20.46 20.43 -0.78
C GLY A 136 -20.04 20.89 0.60
N ASN A 137 -20.08 19.97 1.57
CA ASN A 137 -19.67 20.26 2.95
C ASN A 137 -18.14 20.40 3.12
N GLU A 138 -17.65 21.64 3.24
CA GLU A 138 -16.24 21.99 3.40
C GLU A 138 -15.51 21.16 4.47
N ARG A 139 -16.14 20.89 5.62
CA ARG A 139 -15.51 20.12 6.70
C ARG A 139 -15.22 18.67 6.30
N ILE A 140 -16.09 18.06 5.50
CA ILE A 140 -15.90 16.68 5.03
C ILE A 140 -14.76 16.65 4.03
N TRP A 141 -14.72 17.63 3.12
CA TRP A 141 -13.65 17.78 2.15
C TRP A 141 -12.28 17.98 2.83
N ASP A 142 -12.19 18.85 3.83
CA ASP A 142 -10.95 19.08 4.60
C ASP A 142 -10.44 17.78 5.25
N VAL A 143 -11.34 17.03 5.89
CA VAL A 143 -11.01 15.74 6.52
C VAL A 143 -10.53 14.74 5.47
N MET A 144 -11.16 14.68 4.30
CA MET A 144 -10.74 13.78 3.23
C MET A 144 -9.35 14.13 2.68
N VAL A 145 -9.07 15.42 2.45
CA VAL A 145 -7.75 15.86 1.98
C VAL A 145 -6.68 15.57 3.03
N ALA A 146 -7.00 15.76 4.32
CA ALA A 146 -6.10 15.42 5.43
C ALA A 146 -5.84 13.90 5.51
N LEU A 147 -6.88 13.07 5.40
CA LEU A 147 -6.74 11.61 5.36
C LEU A 147 -5.90 11.16 4.17
N GLN A 148 -6.11 11.76 3.01
CA GLN A 148 -5.32 11.48 1.82
C GLN A 148 -3.83 11.76 2.03
N PHE A 149 -3.51 12.85 2.74
CA PHE A 149 -2.13 13.16 3.12
C PHE A 149 -1.56 12.14 4.11
N VAL A 150 -2.34 11.71 5.11
CA VAL A 150 -1.95 10.65 6.05
C VAL A 150 -1.68 9.34 5.29
N SER A 151 -2.54 8.96 4.34
CA SER A 151 -2.36 7.79 3.47
C SER A 151 -1.06 7.89 2.68
N ALA A 152 -0.72 9.07 2.13
CA ALA A 152 0.55 9.29 1.44
C ALA A 152 1.76 9.00 2.34
N VAL A 153 1.72 9.45 3.61
CA VAL A 153 2.77 9.23 4.60
C VAL A 153 2.86 7.76 4.99
N LEU A 154 1.74 7.09 5.23
CA LEU A 154 1.73 5.66 5.59
C LEU A 154 2.32 4.81 4.46
N TYR A 155 1.94 5.07 3.22
CA TYR A 155 2.54 4.39 2.06
C TYR A 155 4.03 4.73 1.90
N ALA A 156 4.46 5.97 2.18
CA ALA A 156 5.88 6.33 2.18
C ALA A 156 6.68 5.54 3.22
N LEU A 157 6.12 5.34 4.42
CA LEU A 157 6.74 4.54 5.48
C LEU A 157 6.88 3.07 5.05
N VAL A 158 5.84 2.47 4.46
CA VAL A 158 5.92 1.09 3.94
C VAL A 158 6.94 0.98 2.79
N ALA A 159 7.00 1.98 1.90
CA ALA A 159 8.01 2.03 0.85
C ALA A 159 9.44 2.12 1.43
N ALA A 160 9.66 2.96 2.45
CA ALA A 160 10.93 3.06 3.13
C ALA A 160 11.34 1.73 3.81
N MET A 161 10.38 1.03 4.43
CA MET A 161 10.61 -0.30 4.99
C MET A 161 11.01 -1.30 3.91
N ALA A 162 10.25 -1.35 2.81
CA ALA A 162 10.50 -2.24 1.68
C ALA A 162 11.87 -1.98 1.04
N TRP A 163 12.25 -0.71 0.92
CA TRP A 163 13.57 -0.29 0.44
C TRP A 163 14.69 -0.81 1.34
N LYS A 164 14.54 -0.66 2.67
CA LYS A 164 15.53 -1.17 3.63
C LYS A 164 15.68 -2.68 3.52
N VAL A 165 14.57 -3.42 3.47
CA VAL A 165 14.58 -4.89 3.32
C VAL A 165 15.25 -5.29 2.01
N LYS A 166 14.91 -4.63 0.89
CA LYS A 166 15.54 -4.87 -0.41
C LYS A 166 17.06 -4.70 -0.34
N ARG A 167 17.56 -3.59 0.22
CA ARG A 167 19.00 -3.33 0.36
C ARG A 167 19.70 -4.38 1.21
N VAL A 168 19.09 -4.83 2.31
CA VAL A 168 19.67 -5.88 3.15
C VAL A 168 19.75 -7.21 2.41
N LEU A 169 18.70 -7.59 1.68
CA LEU A 169 18.70 -8.82 0.88
C LEU A 169 19.73 -8.76 -0.26
N GLU A 170 19.81 -7.66 -1.00
CA GLU A 170 20.81 -7.47 -2.05
C GLU A 170 22.24 -7.55 -1.49
N SER A 171 22.52 -6.90 -0.35
CA SER A 171 23.82 -7.01 0.32
C SER A 171 24.16 -8.44 0.75
N ARG A 172 23.15 -9.23 1.11
CA ARG A 172 23.32 -10.63 1.52
C ARG A 172 23.60 -11.51 0.31
N ASP A 173 22.86 -11.31 -0.77
CA ASP A 173 23.09 -12.01 -2.04
C ASP A 173 24.49 -11.70 -2.60
N GLU A 174 24.97 -10.46 -2.47
CA GLU A 174 26.35 -10.08 -2.82
C GLU A 174 27.40 -10.80 -1.95
N ARG A 175 27.19 -10.88 -0.63
CA ARG A 175 28.11 -11.62 0.27
C ARG A 175 28.14 -13.12 -0.03
N ILE A 176 26.98 -13.70 -0.35
CA ILE A 176 26.87 -15.10 -0.77
C ILE A 176 27.60 -15.30 -2.11
N ALA A 177 27.43 -14.41 -3.09
CA ALA A 177 28.12 -14.48 -4.37
C ALA A 177 29.65 -14.34 -4.22
N GLN A 178 30.11 -13.55 -3.24
CA GLN A 178 31.53 -13.43 -2.88
C GLN A 178 32.05 -14.62 -2.04
N GLY A 179 31.21 -15.57 -1.66
CA GLY A 179 31.58 -16.72 -0.82
C GLY A 179 31.86 -16.38 0.65
N THR A 180 31.55 -15.16 1.10
CA THR A 180 31.80 -14.69 2.49
C THR A 180 30.73 -15.15 3.47
N GLU A 181 29.53 -15.44 2.98
CA GLU A 181 28.40 -15.95 3.77
C GLU A 181 27.95 -17.30 3.19
N MET A 182 28.03 -18.38 3.97
CA MET A 182 27.55 -19.69 3.54
C MET A 182 26.02 -19.78 3.71
N VAL A 183 25.32 -20.13 2.64
CA VAL A 183 23.91 -20.54 2.72
C VAL A 183 23.84 -21.86 3.50
N SER A 184 23.04 -21.91 4.56
CA SER A 184 22.85 -23.15 5.33
C SER A 184 22.37 -24.29 4.44
N GLN A 185 22.77 -25.54 4.73
CA GLN A 185 22.36 -26.70 3.94
C GLN A 185 20.83 -26.81 3.84
N ALA A 186 20.11 -26.56 4.95
CA ALA A 186 18.65 -26.55 4.97
C ALA A 186 18.03 -25.54 3.98
N GLU A 187 18.63 -24.36 3.81
CA GLU A 187 18.15 -23.35 2.85
C GLU A 187 18.46 -23.76 1.40
N LYS A 188 19.60 -24.40 1.15
CA LYS A 188 19.92 -24.99 -0.17
C LYS A 188 18.93 -26.10 -0.53
N GLU A 189 18.71 -27.05 0.38
CA GLU A 189 17.76 -28.16 0.21
C GLU A 189 16.33 -27.66 -0.03
N ARG A 190 15.90 -26.62 0.70
CA ARG A 190 14.59 -25.99 0.48
C ARG A 190 14.48 -25.40 -0.92
N ARG A 191 15.47 -24.61 -1.36
CA ARG A 191 15.47 -24.03 -2.72
C ARG A 191 15.48 -25.10 -3.81
N GLU A 192 16.24 -26.17 -3.62
CA GLU A 192 16.22 -27.30 -4.55
C GLU A 192 14.88 -28.03 -4.56
N SER A 193 14.24 -28.20 -3.40
CA SER A 193 12.91 -28.83 -3.33
C SER A 193 11.85 -27.99 -4.06
N GLU A 194 11.84 -26.66 -3.87
CA GLU A 194 10.95 -25.75 -4.58
C GLU A 194 11.24 -25.72 -6.09
N ALA A 195 12.51 -25.76 -6.49
CA ALA A 195 12.90 -25.85 -7.90
C ALA A 195 12.44 -27.18 -8.53
N ARG A 196 12.59 -28.30 -7.80
CA ARG A 196 12.10 -29.62 -8.24
C ARG A 196 10.57 -29.63 -8.40
N GLU A 197 9.83 -29.00 -7.49
CA GLU A 197 8.37 -28.86 -7.63
C GLU A 197 8.00 -28.00 -8.85
N ARG A 198 8.65 -26.85 -9.05
CA ARG A 198 8.42 -26.00 -10.24
C ARG A 198 8.70 -26.75 -11.54
N TRP A 199 9.78 -27.53 -11.60
CA TRP A 199 10.10 -28.37 -12.75
C TRP A 199 9.03 -29.44 -13.02
N LYS A 200 8.50 -30.09 -11.98
CA LYS A 200 7.40 -31.06 -12.14
C LYS A 200 6.16 -30.45 -12.77
N TYR A 201 5.77 -29.23 -12.35
CA TYR A 201 4.62 -28.54 -12.94
C TYR A 201 4.87 -28.11 -14.39
N LEU A 202 6.09 -27.65 -14.72
CA LEU A 202 6.45 -27.28 -16.09
C LEU A 202 6.55 -28.47 -17.04
N SER A 203 6.92 -29.67 -16.54
CA SER A 203 6.98 -30.89 -17.35
C SER A 203 5.65 -31.64 -17.49
N ALA A 204 4.64 -31.27 -16.69
CA ALA A 204 3.33 -31.91 -16.70
C ALA A 204 2.30 -31.20 -17.61
N GLY A 205 2.68 -30.07 -18.22
CA GLY A 205 1.95 -29.41 -19.30
C GLY A 205 2.67 -29.59 -20.62
#